data_AF-A0AAW4IWJ6-F1
#
_entry.id   AF-A0AAW4IWJ6-F1
#
_cell.length_a   1.000
_cell.length_b   1.000
_cell.length_c   1.000
_cell.angle_alpha   90.00
_cell.angle_beta   90.00
_cell.angle_gamma   90.00
#
_symmetry.space_group_name_H-M   'P 1'
#
loop_
_entity.id
_entity.type
_entity.pdbx_description
1 polymer ?
#
loop_
_entity_poly.entity_id
_entity_poly.type
_entity_poly.pdbx_seq_one_letter_code
_entity_poly.pdbx_strand_id
1 'polypeptide(L)'
;MILKKHYIALFPALVMVGCTSQQAMQNPSKPVRQANVQITQTQTIQVKPTPKPAVNPQPVVKPSYGSFSDWKSDFSMRAMASGHDAPTIRRLLDLAYLNQQVISLDSGQPEFSKMPWEYVDSAVSDGRVSTGKRKFAEQRTFLSQLQSQYGVNAEIIAAIWGMESSYGAVTGNSSIPSSLASLAYDGRRQEFAETQLLSLASLLQRGDVSWSQLDGSWAGGMGQTQFIPDTWLKQGVDGDGDGHRNPWATGDALASTANYLSNSGWVRGLAPFYEVRIPASFDYAVVGSKQSAARWAALGIDTIDDVSLDANTQMELWLPAGKDGPALLLSPNFDVIKVYNNSSSYALGVSLLGKALAGQGGLYKSWPRYERPLSTVQVRNLQQRLTSMGYDTKGADGIVGTNTRRAFQRWQADNGQTPDGFITQRSAASLASW
;
A
#
# COMPACT_ATOMS: atom_id res chain seq x y z
N MET A 1 -56.16 -19.82 26.69
CA MET A 1 -54.90 -19.06 26.59
C MET A 1 -54.08 -19.39 27.84
N ILE A 2 -52.84 -19.83 27.65
CA ILE A 2 -52.05 -20.70 28.55
C ILE A 2 -51.83 -20.10 29.96
N LEU A 3 -52.08 -20.89 31.01
CA LEU A 3 -51.81 -20.57 32.42
C LEU A 3 -51.11 -21.74 33.13
N LYS A 4 -50.14 -21.40 34.02
CA LYS A 4 -49.51 -22.16 35.15
C LYS A 4 -48.40 -23.18 34.77
N LYS A 5 -47.27 -23.32 35.48
CA LYS A 5 -46.83 -23.13 36.91
C LYS A 5 -45.32 -22.72 36.94
N HIS A 6 -44.86 -21.70 37.67
CA HIS A 6 -44.38 -21.63 39.09
C HIS A 6 -43.27 -22.64 39.47
N TYR A 7 -42.10 -22.15 39.95
CA TYR A 7 -41.60 -22.27 41.34
C TYR A 7 -40.31 -21.45 41.58
N ILE A 8 -40.27 -20.75 42.72
CA ILE A 8 -39.15 -20.03 43.36
C ILE A 8 -38.83 -20.78 44.68
N ALA A 9 -37.54 -20.97 45.01
CA ALA A 9 -36.94 -20.99 46.37
C ALA A 9 -35.43 -21.34 46.26
N LEU A 10 -34.47 -20.49 46.63
CA LEU A 10 -33.92 -20.12 47.96
C LEU A 10 -32.95 -21.15 48.60
N PHE A 11 -31.78 -20.60 48.96
CA PHE A 11 -30.53 -21.11 49.60
C PHE A 11 -30.66 -22.13 50.76
N PRO A 12 -29.54 -22.82 51.09
CA PRO A 12 -28.76 -22.37 52.25
C PRO A 12 -27.22 -22.42 52.07
N ALA A 13 -26.56 -21.55 52.83
CA ALA A 13 -25.13 -21.51 53.09
C ALA A 13 -24.69 -22.59 54.10
N LEU A 14 -23.44 -23.04 54.02
CA LEU A 14 -22.76 -23.74 55.11
C LEU A 14 -21.35 -23.16 55.31
N VAL A 15 -21.06 -22.79 56.55
CA VAL A 15 -19.78 -22.26 57.07
C VAL A 15 -19.21 -23.28 58.06
N MET A 16 -17.90 -23.56 57.99
CA MET A 16 -17.01 -23.98 59.10
C MET A 16 -15.58 -23.61 58.66
N VAL A 17 -14.96 -22.53 59.16
CA VAL A 17 -14.14 -22.36 60.39
C VAL A 17 -12.91 -23.28 60.46
N GLY A 18 -11.71 -22.69 60.47
CA GLY A 18 -10.57 -23.25 61.22
C GLY A 18 -9.15 -22.87 60.78
N CYS A 19 -8.50 -22.09 61.64
CA CYS A 19 -7.05 -22.00 61.90
C CYS A 19 -6.14 -21.11 61.04
N THR A 20 -5.68 -20.06 61.71
CA THR A 20 -4.56 -19.17 61.39
C THR A 20 -3.21 -19.87 61.57
N SER A 21 -2.26 -19.60 60.68
CA SER A 21 -0.84 -19.54 61.05
C SER A 21 -0.13 -18.53 60.14
N GLN A 22 0.65 -17.67 60.78
CA GLN A 22 1.35 -16.54 60.20
C GLN A 22 2.75 -17.01 59.83
N GLN A 23 3.08 -17.03 58.54
CA GLN A 23 4.46 -17.09 58.06
C GLN A 23 4.66 -15.93 57.09
N ALA A 24 5.48 -14.97 57.51
CA ALA A 24 6.14 -14.05 56.60
C ALA A 24 7.21 -14.84 55.85
N MET A 25 7.19 -14.84 54.52
CA MET A 25 8.40 -14.92 53.68
C MET A 25 8.09 -14.72 52.18
N GLN A 26 8.82 -13.76 51.62
CA GLN A 26 9.34 -13.68 50.25
C GLN A 26 8.38 -13.31 49.09
N ASN A 27 8.66 -12.11 48.56
CA ASN A 27 8.20 -11.64 47.26
C ASN A 27 8.38 -12.72 46.18
N PRO A 28 7.36 -13.04 45.37
CA PRO A 28 7.57 -13.89 44.20
C PRO A 28 8.50 -13.15 43.22
N SER A 29 9.69 -13.71 43.08
CA SER A 29 10.70 -13.35 42.09
C SER A 29 10.10 -13.27 40.69
N LYS A 30 10.39 -12.16 40.00
CA LYS A 30 10.10 -11.94 38.57
C LYS A 30 10.48 -13.19 37.77
N PRO A 31 9.62 -13.68 36.85
CA PRO A 31 10.05 -14.71 35.92
C PRO A 31 11.21 -14.14 35.08
N VAL A 32 12.34 -14.84 35.15
CA VAL A 32 13.55 -14.60 34.35
C VAL A 32 13.15 -14.66 32.89
N ARG A 33 13.29 -13.51 32.22
CA ARG A 33 13.08 -13.35 30.77
C ARG A 33 14.07 -14.26 30.07
N GLN A 34 13.58 -15.25 29.32
CA GLN A 34 14.41 -15.94 28.33
C GLN A 34 14.80 -14.92 27.26
N ALA A 35 15.99 -14.36 27.41
CA ALA A 35 16.71 -13.72 26.33
C ALA A 35 17.22 -14.82 25.39
N ASN A 36 16.87 -14.73 24.11
CA ASN A 36 17.83 -14.77 22.99
C ASN A 36 17.07 -14.91 21.66
N VAL A 37 16.84 -13.77 21.00
CA VAL A 37 17.00 -13.70 19.54
C VAL A 37 18.06 -12.63 19.33
N GLN A 38 19.31 -13.06 19.22
CA GLN A 38 20.38 -12.21 18.72
C GLN A 38 20.08 -11.96 17.23
N ILE A 39 19.68 -10.74 16.90
CA ILE A 39 19.72 -10.26 15.53
C ILE A 39 21.18 -9.94 15.23
N THR A 40 21.92 -10.94 14.74
CA THR A 40 23.26 -10.73 14.20
C THR A 40 23.22 -11.08 12.72
N GLN A 41 22.88 -10.09 11.90
CA GLN A 41 23.29 -10.08 10.50
C GLN A 41 23.75 -8.68 10.14
N THR A 42 25.07 -8.51 10.07
CA THR A 42 25.72 -7.47 9.29
C THR A 42 25.46 -7.78 7.82
N GLN A 43 24.30 -7.38 7.30
CA GLN A 43 24.07 -7.40 5.86
C GLN A 43 24.85 -6.23 5.26
N THR A 44 25.86 -6.55 4.44
CA THR A 44 26.43 -5.59 3.51
C THR A 44 25.30 -5.12 2.60
N ILE A 45 24.82 -3.90 2.83
CA ILE A 45 23.93 -3.19 1.93
C ILE A 45 24.68 -3.09 0.61
N GLN A 46 24.26 -3.87 -0.39
CA GLN A 46 24.61 -3.59 -1.77
C GLN A 46 24.03 -2.21 -2.07
N VAL A 47 24.90 -1.20 -2.14
CA VAL A 47 24.54 0.16 -2.51
C VAL A 47 23.86 0.07 -3.87
N LYS A 48 22.54 0.28 -3.89
CA LYS A 48 21.77 0.45 -5.12
C LYS A 48 22.53 1.48 -5.96
N PRO A 49 22.89 1.18 -7.22
CA PRO A 49 23.54 2.16 -8.08
C PRO A 49 22.75 3.45 -8.01
N THR A 50 23.44 4.56 -7.75
CA THR A 50 22.87 5.90 -7.84
C THR A 50 22.06 5.96 -9.14
N PRO A 51 20.78 6.38 -9.10
CA PRO A 51 20.05 6.63 -10.33
C PRO A 51 20.94 7.55 -11.16
N LYS A 52 21.34 7.07 -12.34
CA LYS A 52 22.01 7.92 -13.33
C LYS A 52 21.12 9.17 -13.44
N PRO A 53 21.69 10.40 -13.41
CA PRO A 53 20.91 11.61 -13.54
C PRO A 53 19.91 11.41 -14.67
N ALA A 54 18.63 11.69 -14.40
CA ALA A 54 17.61 11.63 -15.44
C ALA A 54 18.07 12.58 -16.55
N VAL A 55 18.67 12.01 -17.59
CA VAL A 55 18.81 12.68 -18.87
C VAL A 55 17.36 12.88 -19.25
N ASN A 56 16.87 14.13 -19.20
CA ASN A 56 15.59 14.46 -19.81
C ASN A 56 15.67 13.87 -21.22
N PRO A 57 14.92 12.80 -21.54
CA PRO A 57 14.92 12.29 -22.88
C PRO A 57 14.50 13.47 -23.76
N GLN A 58 15.26 13.76 -24.80
CA GLN A 58 14.74 14.64 -25.85
C GLN A 58 13.36 14.09 -26.21
N PRO A 59 12.29 14.91 -26.25
CA PRO A 59 10.98 14.42 -26.62
C PRO A 59 11.10 13.78 -28.00
N VAL A 60 11.06 12.46 -28.03
CA VAL A 60 10.92 11.72 -29.28
C VAL A 60 9.63 12.24 -29.88
N VAL A 61 9.70 12.85 -31.06
CA VAL A 61 8.51 13.34 -31.76
C VAL A 61 7.65 12.10 -31.98
N LYS A 62 6.57 12.01 -31.20
CA LYS A 62 5.65 10.89 -31.30
C LYS A 62 5.03 10.91 -32.69
N PRO A 63 5.00 9.78 -33.40
CA PRO A 63 4.25 9.72 -34.64
C PRO A 63 2.79 10.06 -34.34
N SER A 64 2.23 11.00 -35.08
CA SER A 64 0.79 11.24 -35.09
C SER A 64 0.17 10.26 -36.07
N TYR A 65 -0.77 9.44 -35.60
CA TYR A 65 -1.48 8.48 -36.44
C TYR A 65 -2.81 9.07 -36.90
N GLY A 66 -3.20 8.80 -38.15
CA GLY A 66 -4.50 9.20 -38.68
C GLY A 66 -5.66 8.36 -38.13
N SER A 67 -5.36 7.15 -37.67
CA SER A 67 -6.34 6.23 -37.10
C SER A 67 -5.69 5.20 -36.14
N PHE A 68 -6.53 4.54 -35.34
CA PHE A 68 -6.10 3.41 -34.51
C PHE A 68 -5.56 2.24 -35.35
N SER A 69 -6.07 2.04 -36.56
CA SER A 69 -5.58 1.00 -37.48
C SER A 69 -4.16 1.32 -37.98
N ASP A 70 -3.86 2.59 -38.25
CA ASP A 70 -2.52 3.01 -38.67
C ASP A 70 -1.51 2.78 -37.54
N TRP A 71 -1.90 3.12 -36.30
CA TRP A 71 -1.09 2.83 -35.12
C TRP A 71 -0.86 1.32 -34.94
N LYS A 72 -1.91 0.48 -35.07
CA LYS A 72 -1.74 -0.99 -34.98
C LYS A 72 -0.77 -1.52 -36.03
N SER A 73 -0.84 -1.01 -37.27
CA SER A 73 0.06 -1.41 -38.35
C SER A 73 1.52 -1.05 -38.03
N ASP A 74 1.77 0.19 -37.64
CA ASP A 74 3.10 0.67 -37.27
C ASP A 74 3.66 -0.07 -36.03
N PHE A 75 2.87 -0.18 -34.97
CA PHE A 75 3.26 -0.89 -33.76
C PHE A 75 3.59 -2.36 -34.05
N SER A 76 2.79 -3.04 -34.88
CA SER A 76 3.03 -4.41 -35.31
C SER A 76 4.40 -4.54 -36.00
N MET A 77 4.72 -3.63 -36.94
CA MET A 77 6.01 -3.62 -37.63
C MET A 77 7.17 -3.40 -36.66
N ARG A 78 7.07 -2.42 -35.75
CA ARG A 78 8.10 -2.15 -34.73
C ARG A 78 8.30 -3.32 -33.77
N ALA A 79 7.22 -3.97 -33.35
CA ALA A 79 7.27 -5.14 -32.47
C ALA A 79 7.99 -6.32 -33.15
N MET A 80 7.61 -6.63 -34.40
CA MET A 80 8.27 -7.70 -35.19
C MET A 80 9.74 -7.38 -35.47
N ALA A 81 10.07 -6.12 -35.82
CA ALA A 81 11.45 -5.69 -36.02
C ALA A 81 12.30 -5.78 -34.75
N SER A 82 11.66 -5.71 -33.58
CA SER A 82 12.29 -5.87 -32.26
C SER A 82 12.36 -7.34 -31.80
N GLY A 83 11.99 -8.29 -32.65
CA GLY A 83 12.11 -9.74 -32.40
C GLY A 83 10.91 -10.40 -31.73
N HIS A 84 9.78 -9.72 -31.59
CA HIS A 84 8.55 -10.33 -31.07
C HIS A 84 7.85 -11.22 -32.12
N ASP A 85 7.23 -12.31 -31.65
CA ASP A 85 6.57 -13.30 -32.51
C ASP A 85 5.41 -12.69 -33.33
N ALA A 86 5.53 -12.76 -34.66
CA ALA A 86 4.60 -12.12 -35.57
C ALA A 86 3.15 -12.65 -35.48
N PRO A 87 2.88 -13.97 -35.45
CA PRO A 87 1.55 -14.50 -35.20
C PRO A 87 0.92 -14.01 -33.89
N THR A 88 1.70 -13.97 -32.79
CA THR A 88 1.22 -13.54 -31.48
C THR A 88 0.86 -12.06 -31.48
N ILE A 89 1.74 -11.19 -32.00
CA ILE A 89 1.48 -9.74 -32.11
C ILE A 89 0.25 -9.47 -32.97
N ARG A 90 0.14 -10.10 -34.13
CA ARG A 90 -1.03 -9.92 -35.02
C ARG A 90 -2.32 -10.32 -34.31
N ARG A 91 -2.37 -11.51 -33.71
CA ARG A 91 -3.56 -11.98 -32.98
C ARG A 91 -3.91 -11.07 -31.80
N LEU A 92 -2.91 -10.61 -31.05
CA LEU A 92 -3.12 -9.70 -29.92
C LEU A 92 -3.75 -8.37 -30.39
N LEU A 93 -3.23 -7.83 -31.48
CA LEU A 93 -3.77 -6.62 -32.08
C LEU A 93 -5.14 -6.85 -32.70
N ASP A 94 -5.39 -7.98 -33.37
CA ASP A 94 -6.71 -8.31 -33.95
C ASP A 94 -7.83 -8.34 -32.90
N LEU A 95 -7.51 -8.78 -31.67
CA LEU A 95 -8.44 -8.73 -30.53
C LEU A 95 -8.67 -7.31 -29.98
N ALA A 96 -7.73 -6.39 -30.21
CA ALA A 96 -7.78 -5.05 -29.66
C ALA A 96 -8.67 -4.11 -30.48
N TYR A 97 -9.62 -3.48 -29.79
CA TYR A 97 -10.44 -2.37 -30.28
C TYR A 97 -10.16 -1.10 -29.45
N LEU A 98 -10.44 0.06 -30.03
CA LEU A 98 -10.28 1.34 -29.34
C LEU A 98 -11.35 1.51 -28.27
N ASN A 99 -10.94 1.53 -27.01
CA ASN A 99 -11.81 1.66 -25.85
C ASN A 99 -11.79 3.11 -25.32
N GLN A 100 -12.82 3.88 -25.68
CA GLN A 100 -12.97 5.28 -25.27
C GLN A 100 -13.15 5.45 -23.76
N GLN A 101 -13.73 4.46 -23.08
CA GLN A 101 -13.86 4.50 -21.62
C GLN A 101 -12.50 4.44 -20.94
N VAL A 102 -11.56 3.63 -21.45
CA VAL A 102 -10.19 3.55 -20.93
C VAL A 102 -9.45 4.90 -21.08
N ILE A 103 -9.60 5.58 -22.21
CA ILE A 103 -9.01 6.90 -22.45
C ILE A 103 -9.63 7.95 -21.51
N SER A 104 -10.94 7.89 -21.30
CA SER A 104 -11.65 8.74 -20.33
C SER A 104 -11.18 8.49 -18.89
N LEU A 105 -10.97 7.23 -18.50
CA LEU A 105 -10.46 6.87 -17.18
C LEU A 105 -9.01 7.31 -16.96
N ASP A 106 -8.15 7.28 -17.98
CA ASP A 106 -6.78 7.80 -17.87
C ASP A 106 -6.75 9.34 -17.76
N SER A 107 -7.68 10.03 -18.43
CA SER A 107 -7.79 11.50 -18.37
C SER A 107 -8.55 12.00 -17.14
N GLY A 108 -9.35 11.14 -16.50
CA GLY A 108 -10.15 11.47 -15.33
C GLY A 108 -9.30 11.83 -14.11
N GLN A 109 -9.50 13.04 -13.58
CA GLN A 109 -9.11 13.40 -12.22
C GLN A 109 -10.33 13.19 -11.33
N PRO A 110 -10.40 12.15 -10.47
CA PRO A 110 -11.48 12.06 -9.50
C PRO A 110 -11.46 13.33 -8.64
N GLU A 111 -12.54 14.11 -8.71
CA GLU A 111 -12.68 15.35 -7.93
C GLU A 111 -12.97 15.07 -6.45
N PHE A 112 -12.15 14.30 -5.75
CA PHE A 112 -12.22 14.23 -4.28
C PHE A 112 -10.85 13.96 -3.68
N SER A 113 -10.28 14.96 -2.98
CA SER A 113 -9.27 14.68 -1.96
C SER A 113 -9.99 13.99 -0.80
N LYS A 114 -9.94 12.67 -0.75
CA LYS A 114 -10.42 11.92 0.42
C LYS A 114 -9.44 12.11 1.57
N MET A 115 -9.98 12.18 2.77
CA MET A 115 -9.18 12.11 3.98
C MET A 115 -8.57 10.70 4.14
N PRO A 116 -7.36 10.57 4.71
CA PRO A 116 -6.67 9.28 4.77
C PRO A 116 -7.48 8.16 5.44
N TRP A 117 -8.29 8.49 6.44
CA TRP A 117 -9.14 7.52 7.13
C TRP A 117 -10.25 6.96 6.24
N GLU A 118 -10.76 7.69 5.25
CA GLU A 118 -11.81 7.17 4.36
C GLU A 118 -11.30 5.98 3.55
N TYR A 119 -10.02 6.04 3.15
CA TYR A 119 -9.37 4.93 2.48
C TYR A 119 -9.14 3.76 3.45
N VAL A 120 -8.62 4.04 4.64
CA VAL A 120 -8.35 3.02 5.67
C VAL A 120 -9.64 2.29 6.07
N ASP A 121 -10.74 3.01 6.34
CA ASP A 121 -12.02 2.42 6.70
C ASP A 121 -12.54 1.44 5.64
N SER A 122 -12.36 1.78 4.37
CA SER A 122 -12.70 0.87 3.26
C SER A 122 -11.78 -0.36 3.26
N ALA A 123 -10.48 -0.15 3.44
CA ALA A 123 -9.47 -1.20 3.50
C ALA A 123 -9.68 -2.20 4.65
N VAL A 124 -10.19 -1.74 5.79
CA VAL A 124 -10.47 -2.58 6.97
C VAL A 124 -11.96 -2.76 7.24
N SER A 125 -12.81 -2.62 6.23
CA SER A 125 -14.25 -2.86 6.36
C SER A 125 -14.57 -4.27 6.86
N ASP A 126 -15.64 -4.42 7.64
CA ASP A 126 -16.03 -5.69 8.27
C ASP A 126 -16.15 -6.85 7.26
N GLY A 127 -16.71 -6.57 6.07
CA GLY A 127 -16.84 -7.54 5.00
C GLY A 127 -15.48 -8.02 4.46
N ARG A 128 -14.50 -7.11 4.29
CA ARG A 128 -13.16 -7.44 3.82
C ARG A 128 -12.36 -8.19 4.88
N VAL A 129 -12.47 -7.78 6.14
CA VAL A 129 -11.78 -8.43 7.27
C VAL A 129 -12.34 -9.84 7.50
N SER A 130 -13.67 -10.01 7.53
CA SER A 130 -14.29 -11.32 7.74
C SER A 130 -13.97 -12.30 6.61
N THR A 131 -14.06 -11.86 5.35
CA THR A 131 -13.66 -12.67 4.19
C THR A 131 -12.16 -12.98 4.22
N GLY A 132 -11.34 -12.00 4.57
CA GLY A 132 -9.91 -12.16 4.67
C GLY A 132 -9.49 -13.17 5.74
N LYS A 133 -10.10 -13.14 6.92
CA LYS A 133 -9.82 -14.12 7.98
C LYS A 133 -10.12 -15.54 7.50
N ARG A 134 -11.24 -15.72 6.79
CA ARG A 134 -11.60 -17.02 6.20
C ARG A 134 -10.58 -17.45 5.13
N LYS A 135 -10.26 -16.57 4.17
CA LYS A 135 -9.30 -16.84 3.08
C LYS A 135 -7.88 -17.09 3.59
N PHE A 136 -7.45 -16.33 4.60
CA PHE A 136 -6.20 -16.54 5.30
C PHE A 136 -6.15 -17.91 5.99
N ALA A 137 -7.23 -18.32 6.66
CA ALA A 137 -7.33 -19.63 7.29
C ALA A 137 -7.30 -20.77 6.25
N GLU A 138 -8.02 -20.62 5.12
CA GLU A 138 -8.01 -21.56 3.99
C GLU A 138 -6.59 -21.76 3.42
N GLN A 139 -5.78 -20.69 3.35
CA GLN A 139 -4.43 -20.70 2.77
C GLN A 139 -3.31 -20.75 3.82
N ARG A 140 -3.63 -21.03 5.08
CA ARG A 140 -2.71 -20.81 6.22
C ARG A 140 -1.38 -21.54 6.06
N THR A 141 -1.42 -22.81 5.67
CA THR A 141 -0.21 -23.63 5.49
C THR A 141 0.68 -23.04 4.39
N PHE A 142 0.09 -22.71 3.24
CA PHE A 142 0.83 -22.17 2.10
C PHE A 142 1.40 -20.78 2.39
N LEU A 143 0.60 -19.88 2.96
CA LEU A 143 1.06 -18.55 3.38
C LEU A 143 2.19 -18.62 4.42
N SER A 144 2.15 -19.60 5.32
CA SER A 144 3.23 -19.82 6.30
C SER A 144 4.53 -20.29 5.63
N GLN A 145 4.43 -21.14 4.61
CA GLN A 145 5.58 -21.55 3.79
C GLN A 145 6.18 -20.36 3.06
N LEU A 146 5.34 -19.55 2.40
CA LEU A 146 5.77 -18.32 1.72
C LEU A 146 6.44 -17.33 2.69
N GLN A 147 5.88 -17.15 3.89
CA GLN A 147 6.53 -16.32 4.91
C GLN A 147 7.90 -16.85 5.30
N SER A 148 8.05 -18.16 5.49
CA SER A 148 9.34 -18.77 5.81
C SER A 148 10.36 -18.56 4.69
N GLN A 149 9.94 -18.75 3.44
CA GLN A 149 10.77 -18.63 2.25
C GLN A 149 11.18 -17.18 1.95
N TYR A 150 10.21 -16.27 1.86
CA TYR A 150 10.41 -14.89 1.39
C TYR A 150 10.66 -13.89 2.51
N GLY A 151 10.39 -14.25 3.77
CA GLY A 151 10.50 -13.36 4.93
C GLY A 151 9.37 -12.34 5.06
N VAL A 152 8.40 -12.34 4.15
CA VAL A 152 7.23 -11.46 4.12
C VAL A 152 6.13 -12.03 5.00
N ASN A 153 5.55 -11.23 5.88
CA ASN A 153 4.46 -11.67 6.75
C ASN A 153 3.28 -12.24 5.95
N ALA A 154 2.80 -13.41 6.35
CA ALA A 154 1.67 -14.11 5.74
C ALA A 154 0.43 -13.21 5.64
N GLU A 155 0.16 -12.43 6.69
CA GLU A 155 -0.99 -11.53 6.77
C GLU A 155 -0.86 -10.34 5.83
N ILE A 156 0.37 -9.91 5.52
CA ILE A 156 0.61 -8.84 4.54
C ILE A 156 0.37 -9.35 3.13
N ILE A 157 0.83 -10.57 2.81
CA ILE A 157 0.56 -11.22 1.52
C ILE A 157 -0.95 -11.34 1.31
N ALA A 158 -1.68 -11.85 2.32
CA ALA A 158 -3.13 -11.97 2.26
C ALA A 158 -3.86 -10.61 2.24
N ALA A 159 -3.35 -9.60 2.95
CA ALA A 159 -3.93 -8.27 2.93
C ALA A 159 -3.83 -7.63 1.53
N ILE A 160 -2.68 -7.75 0.85
CA ILE A 160 -2.55 -7.31 -0.55
C ILE A 160 -3.53 -8.07 -1.43
N TRP A 161 -3.62 -9.39 -1.31
CA TRP A 161 -4.59 -10.19 -2.07
C TRP A 161 -6.04 -9.70 -1.90
N GLY A 162 -6.43 -9.34 -0.69
CA GLY A 162 -7.72 -8.73 -0.39
C GLY A 162 -7.92 -7.33 -0.98
N MET A 163 -6.88 -6.51 -0.96
CA MET A 163 -6.89 -5.14 -1.47
C MET A 163 -6.93 -5.09 -3.00
N GLU A 164 -6.22 -5.99 -3.67
CA GLU A 164 -6.08 -5.99 -5.13
C GLU A 164 -7.27 -6.63 -5.85
N SER A 165 -7.76 -7.76 -5.35
CA SER A 165 -8.75 -8.55 -6.09
C SER A 165 -9.90 -9.11 -5.25
N SER A 166 -10.10 -8.60 -4.04
CA SER A 166 -11.06 -9.16 -3.08
C SER A 166 -10.85 -10.68 -2.91
N TYR A 167 -9.58 -11.08 -2.76
CA TYR A 167 -9.17 -12.48 -2.63
C TYR A 167 -9.51 -13.33 -3.87
N GLY A 168 -9.29 -12.76 -5.06
CA GLY A 168 -9.53 -13.39 -6.36
C GLY A 168 -10.97 -13.30 -6.88
N ALA A 169 -11.91 -12.76 -6.11
CA ALA A 169 -13.31 -12.64 -6.53
C ALA A 169 -13.54 -11.55 -7.60
N VAL A 170 -12.66 -10.55 -7.67
CA VAL A 170 -12.77 -9.42 -8.60
C VAL A 170 -11.39 -9.19 -9.23
N THR A 171 -11.20 -9.71 -10.44
CA THR A 171 -9.94 -9.53 -11.19
C THR A 171 -10.06 -8.53 -12.34
N GLY A 172 -11.28 -8.02 -12.57
CA GLY A 172 -11.62 -7.10 -13.65
C GLY A 172 -12.35 -7.78 -14.82
N ASN A 173 -12.94 -6.97 -15.69
CA ASN A 173 -13.76 -7.41 -16.83
C ASN A 173 -13.46 -6.59 -18.09
N SER A 174 -12.36 -5.83 -18.10
CA SER A 174 -11.92 -5.07 -19.26
C SER A 174 -10.94 -5.90 -20.07
N SER A 175 -11.13 -5.93 -21.40
CA SER A 175 -10.20 -6.59 -22.31
C SER A 175 -8.82 -5.94 -22.21
N ILE A 176 -7.84 -6.67 -21.67
CA ILE A 176 -6.47 -6.20 -21.46
C ILE A 176 -5.82 -5.76 -22.78
N PRO A 177 -5.93 -6.51 -23.91
CA PRO A 177 -5.42 -6.06 -25.20
C PRO A 177 -6.01 -4.72 -25.63
N SER A 178 -7.34 -4.55 -25.57
CA SER A 178 -8.00 -3.30 -25.92
C SER A 178 -7.61 -2.16 -25.00
N SER A 179 -7.52 -2.41 -23.69
CA SER A 179 -7.07 -1.45 -22.68
C SER A 179 -5.67 -0.93 -22.96
N LEU A 180 -4.69 -1.82 -23.06
CA LEU A 180 -3.30 -1.43 -23.27
C LEU A 180 -3.08 -0.80 -24.66
N ALA A 181 -3.73 -1.32 -25.70
CA ALA A 181 -3.66 -0.72 -27.03
C ALA A 181 -4.28 0.68 -27.08
N SER A 182 -5.40 0.91 -26.39
CA SER A 182 -6.01 2.25 -26.31
C SER A 182 -5.12 3.24 -25.57
N LEU A 183 -4.49 2.83 -24.47
CA LEU A 183 -3.53 3.66 -23.73
C LEU A 183 -2.24 3.91 -24.52
N ALA A 184 -1.80 2.93 -25.32
CA ALA A 184 -0.65 3.08 -26.20
C ALA A 184 -0.94 4.02 -27.38
N TYR A 185 -2.18 4.03 -27.87
CA TYR A 185 -2.62 4.92 -28.94
C TYR A 185 -2.88 6.35 -28.46
N ASP A 186 -3.62 6.55 -27.37
CA ASP A 186 -4.14 7.87 -26.96
C ASP A 186 -4.13 8.09 -25.44
N GLY A 187 -3.30 7.35 -24.72
CA GLY A 187 -3.09 7.56 -23.28
C GLY A 187 -2.01 8.61 -22.99
N ARG A 188 -1.92 9.06 -21.74
CA ARG A 188 -0.85 9.98 -21.29
C ARG A 188 0.53 9.33 -21.29
N ARG A 189 0.59 8.00 -21.08
CA ARG A 189 1.83 7.21 -20.95
C ARG A 189 1.96 6.13 -22.03
N GLN A 190 1.87 6.55 -23.30
CA GLN A 190 1.85 5.64 -24.46
C GLN A 190 3.01 4.62 -24.48
N GLU A 191 4.26 5.05 -24.31
CA GLU A 191 5.43 4.14 -24.31
C GLU A 191 5.37 3.07 -23.22
N PHE A 192 4.87 3.44 -22.04
CA PHE A 192 4.65 2.50 -20.96
C PHE A 192 3.59 1.47 -21.34
N ALA A 193 2.49 1.90 -21.96
CA ALA A 193 1.44 1.00 -22.43
C ALA A 193 1.91 0.09 -23.57
N GLU A 194 2.70 0.60 -24.52
CA GLU A 194 3.35 -0.22 -25.55
C GLU A 194 4.24 -1.30 -24.93
N THR A 195 5.04 -0.93 -23.91
CA THR A 195 5.86 -1.90 -23.16
C THR A 195 5.00 -2.99 -22.51
N GLN A 196 3.87 -2.62 -21.88
CA GLN A 196 2.96 -3.60 -21.29
C GLN A 196 2.32 -4.51 -22.34
N LEU A 197 2.00 -3.99 -23.53
CA LEU A 197 1.41 -4.77 -24.61
C LEU A 197 2.41 -5.81 -25.18
N LEU A 198 3.68 -5.42 -25.35
CA LEU A 198 4.76 -6.34 -25.72
C LEU A 198 5.03 -7.40 -24.63
N SER A 199 4.97 -7.00 -23.37
CA SER A 199 5.07 -7.92 -22.23
C SER A 199 3.92 -8.92 -22.20
N LEU A 200 2.69 -8.48 -22.51
CA LEU A 200 1.55 -9.38 -22.63
C LEU A 200 1.72 -10.39 -23.77
N ALA A 201 2.22 -9.95 -24.93
CA ALA A 201 2.55 -10.86 -26.04
C ALA A 201 3.57 -11.93 -25.60
N SER A 202 4.58 -11.54 -24.83
CA SER A 202 5.60 -12.46 -24.31
C SER A 202 5.03 -13.48 -23.34
N LEU A 203 4.08 -13.07 -22.48
CA LEU A 203 3.37 -13.99 -21.58
C LEU A 203 2.52 -15.01 -22.32
N LEU A 204 1.80 -14.58 -23.35
CA LEU A 204 1.00 -15.45 -24.21
C LEU A 204 1.89 -16.48 -24.94
N GLN A 205 3.05 -16.04 -25.42
CA GLN A 205 4.02 -16.92 -26.09
C GLN A 205 4.64 -17.94 -25.12
N ARG A 206 4.91 -17.55 -23.87
CA ARG A 206 5.46 -18.44 -22.83
C ARG A 206 4.43 -19.46 -22.32
N GLY A 207 3.14 -19.20 -22.52
CA GLY A 207 2.05 -20.04 -22.03
C GLY A 207 1.64 -19.75 -20.57
N ASP A 208 2.17 -18.67 -19.98
CA ASP A 208 1.79 -18.20 -18.63
C ASP A 208 0.34 -17.72 -18.56
N VAL A 209 -0.13 -17.12 -19.66
CA VAL A 209 -1.48 -16.57 -19.80
C VAL A 209 -2.11 -17.19 -21.03
N SER A 210 -3.36 -17.61 -20.94
CA SER A 210 -4.12 -18.07 -22.09
C SER A 210 -4.93 -16.94 -22.74
N TRP A 211 -5.22 -17.09 -24.03
CA TRP A 211 -6.04 -16.14 -24.79
C TRP A 211 -7.45 -15.94 -24.20
N SER A 212 -7.98 -16.93 -23.49
CA SER A 212 -9.29 -16.85 -22.81
C SER A 212 -9.26 -16.10 -21.48
N GLN A 213 -8.08 -15.77 -20.95
CA GLN A 213 -7.92 -15.07 -19.67
C GLN A 213 -7.62 -13.57 -19.84
N LEU A 214 -7.81 -13.00 -21.03
CA LEU A 214 -7.37 -11.64 -21.34
C LEU A 214 -8.30 -10.53 -20.81
N ASP A 215 -8.98 -10.79 -19.70
CA ASP A 215 -9.80 -9.81 -18.97
C ASP A 215 -9.13 -9.43 -17.65
N GLY A 216 -9.14 -8.14 -17.36
CA GLY A 216 -8.47 -7.58 -16.19
C GLY A 216 -8.95 -6.16 -15.87
N SER A 217 -8.11 -5.40 -15.18
CA SER A 217 -8.40 -3.99 -14.93
C SER A 217 -8.27 -3.16 -16.21
N TRP A 218 -8.95 -2.01 -16.23
CA TRP A 218 -8.92 -1.08 -17.36
C TRP A 218 -7.50 -0.60 -17.70
N ALA A 219 -6.57 -0.65 -16.75
CA ALA A 219 -5.17 -0.25 -16.89
C ALA A 219 -4.22 -1.45 -17.16
N GLY A 220 -4.77 -2.65 -17.39
CA GLY A 220 -4.02 -3.86 -17.72
C GLY A 220 -3.50 -4.67 -16.53
N GLY A 221 -4.04 -4.45 -15.33
CA GLY A 221 -3.77 -5.31 -14.18
C GLY A 221 -4.40 -6.69 -14.39
N MET A 222 -3.62 -7.75 -14.18
CA MET A 222 -4.01 -9.13 -14.49
C MET A 222 -4.29 -9.93 -13.23
N GLY A 223 -5.32 -10.78 -13.29
CA GLY A 223 -5.55 -11.83 -12.30
C GLY A 223 -5.67 -11.34 -10.85
N GLN A 224 -5.26 -12.20 -9.91
CA GLN A 224 -5.50 -11.95 -8.49
C GLN A 224 -4.50 -10.97 -7.86
N THR A 225 -3.31 -10.80 -8.47
CA THR A 225 -2.30 -9.83 -8.03
C THR A 225 -2.52 -8.44 -8.59
N GLN A 226 -3.31 -8.30 -9.67
CA GLN A 226 -3.42 -7.07 -10.45
C GLN A 226 -2.07 -6.57 -11.00
N PHE A 227 -1.07 -7.44 -11.10
CA PHE A 227 0.18 -7.09 -11.76
C PHE A 227 -0.07 -6.76 -13.23
N ILE A 228 0.53 -5.66 -13.68
CA ILE A 228 0.67 -5.38 -15.10
C ILE A 228 1.59 -6.43 -15.75
N PRO A 229 1.50 -6.64 -17.08
CA PRO A 229 2.23 -7.71 -17.77
C PRO A 229 3.73 -7.75 -17.50
N ASP A 230 4.41 -6.60 -17.52
CA ASP A 230 5.85 -6.53 -17.28
C ASP A 230 6.23 -6.92 -15.84
N THR A 231 5.40 -6.53 -14.85
CA THR A 231 5.62 -6.95 -13.47
C THR A 231 5.46 -8.46 -13.33
N TRP A 232 4.42 -9.05 -13.93
CA TRP A 232 4.24 -10.52 -13.89
C TRP A 232 5.37 -11.26 -14.60
N LEU A 233 5.85 -10.78 -15.76
CA LEU A 233 7.00 -11.38 -16.43
C LEU A 233 8.24 -11.47 -15.52
N LYS A 234 8.49 -10.42 -14.75
CA LYS A 234 9.67 -10.28 -13.89
C LYS A 234 9.51 -10.96 -12.52
N GLN A 235 8.30 -10.96 -11.98
CA GLN A 235 8.04 -11.31 -10.58
C GLN A 235 7.12 -12.51 -10.39
N GLY A 236 6.47 -12.99 -11.47
CA GLY A 236 5.61 -14.15 -11.48
C GLY A 236 6.38 -15.41 -11.13
N VAL A 237 5.86 -16.17 -10.17
CA VAL A 237 6.42 -17.43 -9.67
C VAL A 237 5.33 -18.51 -9.75
N ASP A 238 5.75 -19.71 -10.16
CA ASP A 238 4.96 -20.94 -10.07
C ASP A 238 4.97 -21.35 -8.58
N GLY A 239 3.86 -21.05 -7.92
CA GLY A 239 3.72 -21.14 -6.47
C GLY A 239 3.26 -22.51 -5.99
N ASP A 240 2.51 -23.23 -6.82
CA ASP A 240 2.00 -24.57 -6.50
C ASP A 240 2.77 -25.72 -7.17
N GLY A 241 3.73 -25.39 -8.05
CA GLY A 241 4.68 -26.32 -8.64
C GLY A 241 4.13 -27.12 -9.81
N ASP A 242 3.07 -26.62 -10.47
CA ASP A 242 2.43 -27.31 -11.61
C ASP A 242 3.15 -27.09 -12.95
N GLY A 243 4.20 -26.25 -12.96
CA GLY A 243 4.99 -25.90 -14.14
C GLY A 243 4.51 -24.65 -14.87
N HIS A 244 3.43 -24.01 -14.41
CA HIS A 244 2.83 -22.83 -15.02
C HIS A 244 2.88 -21.62 -14.08
N ARG A 245 2.89 -20.41 -14.66
CA ARG A 245 2.84 -19.15 -13.91
C ARG A 245 1.61 -18.37 -14.31
N ASN A 246 0.48 -18.70 -13.71
CA ASN A 246 -0.84 -18.20 -14.05
C ASN A 246 -1.30 -17.10 -13.06
N PRO A 247 -1.48 -15.85 -13.49
CA PRO A 247 -1.89 -14.76 -12.60
C PRO A 247 -3.28 -14.92 -11.99
N TRP A 248 -4.12 -15.80 -12.55
CA TRP A 248 -5.45 -16.12 -12.00
C TRP A 248 -5.42 -17.30 -11.03
N ALA A 249 -4.31 -18.05 -10.93
CA ALA A 249 -4.15 -19.11 -9.94
C ALA A 249 -3.78 -18.51 -8.57
N THR A 250 -4.44 -18.98 -7.51
CA THR A 250 -4.23 -18.47 -6.15
C THR A 250 -2.82 -18.77 -5.65
N GLY A 251 -2.28 -19.98 -5.93
CA GLY A 251 -0.93 -20.38 -5.53
C GLY A 251 0.12 -19.42 -6.05
N ASP A 252 0.12 -19.22 -7.37
CA ASP A 252 1.02 -18.33 -8.07
C ASP A 252 0.85 -16.87 -7.67
N ALA A 253 -0.39 -16.41 -7.49
CA ALA A 253 -0.65 -15.03 -7.10
C ALA A 253 -0.05 -14.69 -5.72
N LEU A 254 -0.23 -15.58 -4.73
CA LEU A 254 0.32 -15.38 -3.40
C LEU A 254 1.85 -15.51 -3.39
N ALA A 255 2.40 -16.50 -4.10
CA ALA A 255 3.84 -16.68 -4.24
C ALA A 255 4.51 -15.49 -4.94
N SER A 256 3.91 -14.99 -6.01
CA SER A 256 4.39 -13.83 -6.78
C SER A 256 4.32 -12.54 -5.97
N THR A 257 3.28 -12.38 -5.14
CA THR A 257 3.16 -11.26 -4.20
C THR A 257 4.31 -11.29 -3.18
N ALA A 258 4.57 -12.46 -2.58
CA ALA A 258 5.66 -12.64 -1.63
C ALA A 258 7.04 -12.38 -2.28
N ASN A 259 7.26 -12.93 -3.47
CA ASN A 259 8.47 -12.73 -4.26
C ASN A 259 8.69 -11.24 -4.60
N TYR A 260 7.66 -10.54 -5.05
CA TYR A 260 7.77 -9.13 -5.41
C TYR A 260 8.15 -8.25 -4.23
N LEU A 261 7.52 -8.44 -3.07
CA LEU A 261 7.86 -7.69 -1.87
C LEU A 261 9.27 -8.03 -1.37
N SER A 262 9.65 -9.32 -1.38
CA SER A 262 10.99 -9.77 -0.99
C SER A 262 12.07 -9.14 -1.87
N ASN A 263 11.94 -9.22 -3.20
CA ASN A 263 12.86 -8.62 -4.17
C ASN A 263 12.89 -7.09 -4.09
N SER A 264 11.82 -6.47 -3.58
CA SER A 264 11.73 -5.03 -3.37
C SER A 264 12.40 -4.56 -2.06
N GLY A 265 12.96 -5.48 -1.27
CA GLY A 265 13.75 -5.16 -0.08
C GLY A 265 13.01 -5.35 1.25
N TRP A 266 12.04 -6.27 1.31
CA TRP A 266 11.35 -6.59 2.56
C TRP A 266 12.34 -7.06 3.64
N VAL A 267 12.30 -6.41 4.80
CA VAL A 267 13.10 -6.73 5.99
C VAL A 267 12.33 -7.71 6.87
N ARG A 268 12.84 -8.93 6.99
CA ARG A 268 12.23 -9.99 7.82
C ARG A 268 12.06 -9.54 9.28
N GLY A 269 10.88 -9.75 9.84
CA GLY A 269 10.59 -9.50 11.26
C GLY A 269 10.33 -8.04 11.63
N LEU A 270 10.46 -7.10 10.68
CA LEU A 270 10.16 -5.69 10.90
C LEU A 270 8.71 -5.38 10.48
N ALA A 271 7.92 -4.77 11.36
CA ALA A 271 6.55 -4.38 10.99
C ALA A 271 6.59 -3.20 10.01
N PRO A 272 5.59 -3.01 9.13
CA PRO A 272 5.54 -1.85 8.23
C PRO A 272 5.53 -0.52 9.00
N PHE A 273 4.83 -0.45 10.13
CA PHE A 273 4.80 0.74 10.96
C PHE A 273 4.64 0.40 12.44
N TYR A 274 4.94 1.37 13.29
CA TYR A 274 4.66 1.35 14.72
C TYR A 274 3.93 2.65 15.08
N GLU A 275 2.82 2.55 15.81
CA GLU A 275 2.17 3.74 16.34
C GLU A 275 2.93 4.24 17.56
N VAL A 276 3.09 5.55 17.68
CA VAL A 276 3.96 6.17 18.67
C VAL A 276 3.28 7.26 19.47
N ARG A 277 3.78 7.48 20.69
CA ARG A 277 3.48 8.64 21.51
C ARG A 277 4.45 9.76 21.17
N ILE A 278 3.91 10.97 21.05
CA ILE A 278 4.69 12.19 20.82
C ILE A 278 4.70 13.01 22.13
N PRO A 279 5.88 13.41 22.65
CA PRO A 279 5.94 14.23 23.85
C PRO A 279 5.40 15.63 23.59
N ALA A 280 4.88 16.30 24.63
CA ALA A 280 4.26 17.62 24.48
C ALA A 280 5.21 18.69 23.90
N SER A 281 6.52 18.56 24.17
CA SER A 281 7.57 19.47 23.69
C SER A 281 8.18 19.08 22.35
N PHE A 282 7.56 18.16 21.60
CA PHE A 282 8.12 17.67 20.34
C PHE A 282 8.17 18.77 19.26
N ASP A 283 9.30 18.87 18.58
CA ASP A 283 9.45 19.74 17.42
C ASP A 283 8.90 19.04 16.16
N TYR A 284 7.78 19.55 15.64
CA TYR A 284 7.12 18.97 14.47
C TYR A 284 7.85 19.30 13.16
N ALA A 285 8.84 20.21 13.14
CA ALA A 285 9.57 20.56 11.94
C ALA A 285 10.35 19.38 11.33
N VAL A 286 10.64 18.34 12.13
CA VAL A 286 11.32 17.13 11.66
C VAL A 286 10.38 16.06 11.09
N VAL A 287 9.06 16.24 11.12
CA VAL A 287 8.09 15.27 10.54
C VAL A 287 8.34 15.11 9.03
N GLY A 288 8.27 13.87 8.53
CA GLY A 288 8.55 13.56 7.13
C GLY A 288 10.04 13.51 6.76
N SER A 289 10.93 13.55 7.76
CA SER A 289 12.36 13.22 7.62
C SER A 289 12.61 11.75 7.99
N LYS A 290 13.66 11.15 7.40
CA LYS A 290 14.16 9.83 7.81
C LYS A 290 15.27 10.00 8.84
N GLN A 291 15.12 9.34 9.98
CA GLN A 291 16.12 9.30 11.04
C GLN A 291 16.22 7.88 11.60
N SER A 292 17.35 7.54 12.22
CA SER A 292 17.52 6.25 12.90
C SER A 292 16.54 6.10 14.07
N ALA A 293 16.10 4.89 14.39
CA ALA A 293 15.24 4.61 15.54
C ALA A 293 15.78 5.19 16.86
N ALA A 294 17.10 5.09 17.10
CA ALA A 294 17.74 5.68 18.28
C ALA A 294 17.62 7.21 18.33
N ARG A 295 17.65 7.88 17.16
CA ARG A 295 17.48 9.32 17.08
C ARG A 295 16.03 9.73 17.36
N TRP A 296 15.04 8.98 16.87
CA TRP A 296 13.64 9.20 17.23
C TRP A 296 13.41 9.02 18.72
N ALA A 297 13.97 7.97 19.32
CA ALA A 297 13.92 7.75 20.77
C ALA A 297 14.58 8.90 21.54
N ALA A 298 15.72 9.43 21.08
CA ALA A 298 16.37 10.60 21.66
C ALA A 298 15.54 11.90 21.54
N LEU A 299 14.62 11.98 20.59
CA LEU A 299 13.61 13.04 20.48
C LEU A 299 12.35 12.78 21.32
N GLY A 300 12.36 11.71 22.12
CA GLY A 300 11.28 11.32 23.03
C GLY A 300 10.12 10.58 22.37
N ILE A 301 10.28 10.14 21.12
CA ILE A 301 9.29 9.28 20.45
C ILE A 301 9.37 7.88 21.03
N ASP A 302 8.21 7.36 21.44
CA ASP A 302 8.09 6.05 22.07
C ASP A 302 6.97 5.23 21.43
N THR A 303 7.20 3.95 21.17
CA THR A 303 6.19 3.07 20.57
C THR A 303 5.10 2.72 21.57
N ILE A 304 3.84 2.67 21.15
CA ILE A 304 2.71 2.40 22.07
C ILE A 304 2.80 1.01 22.71
N ASP A 305 3.37 0.04 22.00
CA ASP A 305 3.50 -1.37 22.42
C ASP A 305 4.88 -1.70 23.03
N ASP A 306 5.68 -0.71 23.40
CA ASP A 306 7.03 -0.86 23.98
C ASP A 306 7.96 -1.78 23.16
N VAL A 307 7.88 -1.68 21.82
CA VAL A 307 8.66 -2.50 20.89
C VAL A 307 10.11 -2.00 20.85
N SER A 308 11.05 -2.91 21.11
CA SER A 308 12.47 -2.63 20.90
C SER A 308 12.82 -2.70 19.42
N LEU A 309 13.30 -1.59 18.88
CA LEU A 309 13.74 -1.46 17.50
C LEU A 309 15.27 -1.46 17.43
N ASP A 310 15.84 -2.01 16.35
CA ASP A 310 17.26 -1.86 16.10
C ASP A 310 17.60 -0.37 15.95
N ALA A 311 18.58 0.08 16.73
CA ALA A 311 18.94 1.49 16.89
C ALA A 311 19.24 2.20 15.57
N ASN A 312 19.79 1.50 14.58
CA ASN A 312 20.26 2.07 13.31
C ASN A 312 19.19 2.04 12.21
N THR A 313 18.06 1.34 12.43
CA THR A 313 16.95 1.27 11.46
C THR A 313 16.48 2.67 11.09
N GLN A 314 16.54 3.00 9.80
CA GLN A 314 16.03 4.27 9.29
C GLN A 314 14.51 4.25 9.23
N MET A 315 13.86 5.23 9.85
CA MET A 315 12.42 5.33 9.96
C MET A 315 11.95 6.75 9.70
N GLU A 316 10.73 6.89 9.21
CA GLU A 316 10.09 8.19 8.97
C GLU A 316 8.93 8.38 9.95
N LEU A 317 8.92 9.49 10.68
CA LEU A 317 7.73 9.90 11.44
C LEU A 317 6.71 10.51 10.48
N TRP A 318 5.54 9.87 10.39
CA TRP A 318 4.42 10.32 9.57
C TRP A 318 3.18 10.58 10.41
N LEU A 319 2.56 11.73 10.15
CA LEU A 319 1.30 12.17 10.76
C LEU A 319 0.20 12.17 9.70
N PRO A 320 -0.45 11.03 9.43
CA PRO A 320 -1.47 10.93 8.38
C PRO A 320 -2.61 11.95 8.54
N ALA A 321 -2.93 12.34 9.78
CA ALA A 321 -4.00 13.28 10.07
C ALA A 321 -3.56 14.41 11.03
N GLY A 322 -2.31 14.87 10.86
CA GLY A 322 -1.74 15.95 11.68
C GLY A 322 -1.51 15.56 13.14
N LYS A 323 -1.14 16.53 13.98
CA LYS A 323 -0.79 16.31 15.40
C LYS A 323 -1.93 15.70 16.23
N ASP A 324 -3.18 15.96 15.83
CA ASP A 324 -4.37 15.54 16.56
C ASP A 324 -4.84 14.12 16.17
N GLY A 325 -4.23 13.52 15.14
CA GLY A 325 -4.45 12.14 14.73
C GLY A 325 -3.36 11.16 15.19
N PRO A 326 -3.39 9.93 14.65
CA PRO A 326 -2.35 8.91 14.85
C PRO A 326 -0.97 9.42 14.41
N ALA A 327 0.06 9.01 15.14
CA ALA A 327 1.45 9.23 14.78
C ALA A 327 2.15 7.90 14.54
N LEU A 328 2.79 7.75 13.38
CA LEU A 328 3.34 6.48 12.93
C LEU A 328 4.83 6.62 12.63
N LEU A 329 5.66 5.76 13.23
CA LEU A 329 7.01 5.52 12.73
C LEU A 329 6.95 4.46 11.62
N LEU A 330 7.20 4.91 10.40
CA LEU A 330 7.21 4.07 9.20
C LEU A 330 8.57 3.41 9.06
N SER A 331 8.58 2.09 8.90
CA SER A 331 9.79 1.32 8.66
C SER A 331 10.08 1.20 7.15
N PRO A 332 11.25 0.67 6.76
CA PRO A 332 11.52 0.32 5.37
C PRO A 332 10.44 -0.56 4.72
N ASN A 333 9.78 -1.45 5.48
CA ASN A 333 8.73 -2.32 4.94
C ASN A 333 7.47 -1.55 4.52
N PHE A 334 7.22 -0.36 5.09
CA PHE A 334 6.15 0.50 4.59
C PHE A 334 6.41 0.98 3.17
N ASP A 335 7.66 1.36 2.87
CA ASP A 335 8.07 1.75 1.52
C ASP A 335 8.06 0.56 0.56
N VAL A 336 8.37 -0.64 1.04
CA VAL A 336 8.25 -1.87 0.24
C VAL A 336 6.79 -2.12 -0.17
N ILE A 337 5.79 -1.92 0.70
CA ILE A 337 4.38 -2.05 0.29
C ILE A 337 4.02 -1.04 -0.82
N LYS A 338 4.61 0.15 -0.79
CA LYS A 338 4.35 1.21 -1.79
C LYS A 338 4.88 0.88 -3.19
N VAL A 339 5.70 -0.18 -3.36
CA VAL A 339 6.08 -0.67 -4.70
C VAL A 339 4.90 -1.34 -5.42
N TYR A 340 3.89 -1.78 -4.68
CA TYR A 340 2.66 -2.35 -5.21
C TYR A 340 1.72 -1.24 -5.70
N ASN A 341 1.50 -0.23 -4.84
CA ASN A 341 0.78 0.99 -5.17
C ASN A 341 1.41 2.15 -4.40
N ASN A 342 1.90 3.18 -5.12
CA ASN A 342 2.66 4.28 -4.54
C ASN A 342 1.77 5.31 -3.81
N SER A 343 1.08 4.85 -2.76
CA SER A 343 0.18 5.62 -1.92
C SER A 343 0.39 5.24 -0.45
N SER A 344 0.67 6.22 0.41
CA SER A 344 0.79 5.97 1.84
C SER A 344 -0.52 5.50 2.47
N SER A 345 -1.68 5.96 1.97
CA SER A 345 -2.99 5.46 2.41
C SER A 345 -3.20 4.00 2.04
N TYR A 346 -2.76 3.59 0.83
CA TYR A 346 -2.74 2.18 0.42
C TYR A 346 -1.89 1.33 1.36
N ALA A 347 -0.65 1.74 1.59
CA ALA A 347 0.28 0.98 2.44
C ALA A 347 -0.20 0.88 3.89
N LEU A 348 -0.81 1.96 4.42
CA LEU A 348 -1.44 1.92 5.74
C LEU A 348 -2.66 0.99 5.75
N GLY A 349 -3.50 1.02 4.72
CA GLY A 349 -4.65 0.12 4.56
C GLY A 349 -4.25 -1.35 4.53
N VAL A 350 -3.25 -1.72 3.72
CA VAL A 350 -2.67 -3.08 3.68
C VAL A 350 -2.15 -3.48 5.06
N SER A 351 -1.39 -2.60 5.71
CA SER A 351 -0.78 -2.89 7.00
C SER A 351 -1.83 -3.12 8.10
N LEU A 352 -2.86 -2.27 8.14
CA LEU A 352 -3.97 -2.39 9.10
C LEU A 352 -4.88 -3.58 8.81
N LEU A 353 -5.12 -3.90 7.53
CA LEU A 353 -5.82 -5.13 7.17
C LEU A 353 -5.01 -6.35 7.64
N GLY A 354 -3.69 -6.38 7.42
CA GLY A 354 -2.81 -7.43 7.94
C GLY A 354 -2.91 -7.61 9.45
N LYS A 355 -2.88 -6.51 10.23
CA LYS A 355 -3.15 -6.54 11.68
C LYS A 355 -4.52 -7.15 11.99
N ALA A 356 -5.56 -6.73 11.29
CA ALA A 356 -6.92 -7.24 11.51
C ALA A 356 -7.04 -8.75 11.18
N LEU A 357 -6.35 -9.24 10.14
CA LEU A 357 -6.28 -10.67 9.81
C LEU A 357 -5.56 -11.47 10.90
N ALA A 358 -4.51 -10.91 11.50
CA ALA A 358 -3.83 -11.47 12.67
C ALA A 358 -4.66 -11.40 13.98
N GLY A 359 -5.84 -10.79 13.95
CA GLY A 359 -6.66 -10.56 15.15
C GLY A 359 -6.13 -9.46 16.08
N GLN A 360 -5.24 -8.61 15.59
CA GLN A 360 -4.69 -7.48 16.33
C GLN A 360 -5.61 -6.25 16.24
N GLY A 361 -5.48 -5.35 17.22
CA GLY A 361 -6.15 -4.05 17.19
C GLY A 361 -5.65 -3.14 16.07
N GLY A 362 -6.48 -2.16 15.68
CA GLY A 362 -6.16 -1.15 14.68
C GLY A 362 -5.18 -0.10 15.18
N LEU A 363 -5.49 1.17 14.92
CA LEU A 363 -4.79 2.31 15.50
C LEU A 363 -5.36 2.60 16.90
N TYR A 364 -4.49 2.98 17.82
CA TYR A 364 -4.82 3.36 19.19
C TYR A 364 -5.49 4.73 19.22
N LYS A 365 -4.89 5.73 18.55
CA LYS A 365 -5.45 7.08 18.50
C LYS A 365 -6.53 7.18 17.43
N SER A 366 -7.64 7.83 17.78
CA SER A 366 -8.74 8.09 16.84
C SER A 366 -8.37 9.15 15.79
N TRP A 367 -9.00 9.05 14.63
CA TRP A 367 -8.90 10.08 13.59
C TRP A 367 -9.62 11.38 13.99
N PRO A 368 -9.12 12.57 13.62
CA PRO A 368 -9.81 13.84 13.80
C PRO A 368 -10.94 14.01 12.77
N ARG A 369 -12.03 13.25 12.92
CA ARG A 369 -13.16 13.14 11.98
C ARG A 369 -13.90 14.46 11.72
N TYR A 370 -13.67 15.47 12.54
CA TYR A 370 -14.22 16.81 12.37
C TYR A 370 -13.52 17.60 11.25
N GLU A 371 -12.35 17.15 10.78
CA GLU A 371 -11.61 17.83 9.72
C GLU A 371 -12.24 17.57 8.34
N ARG A 372 -12.13 18.55 7.45
CA ARG A 372 -12.67 18.48 6.08
C ARG A 372 -11.57 18.71 5.05
N PRO A 373 -11.52 17.93 3.96
CA PRO A 373 -10.51 18.10 2.93
C PRO A 373 -10.77 19.36 2.10
N LEU A 374 -9.72 19.86 1.46
CA LEU A 374 -9.86 20.85 0.39
C LEU A 374 -10.31 20.14 -0.89
N SER A 375 -11.13 20.81 -1.72
CA SER A 375 -11.36 20.38 -3.10
C SER A 375 -10.10 20.51 -3.96
N THR A 376 -10.06 19.89 -5.13
CA THR A 376 -8.91 20.01 -6.06
C THR A 376 -8.61 21.46 -6.45
N VAL A 377 -9.65 22.26 -6.71
CA VAL A 377 -9.52 23.70 -7.00
C VAL A 377 -8.94 24.43 -5.79
N GLN A 378 -9.44 24.10 -4.60
CA GLN A 378 -8.98 24.66 -3.35
C GLN A 378 -7.48 24.36 -3.09
N VAL A 379 -7.04 23.13 -3.35
CA VAL A 379 -5.63 22.72 -3.25
C VAL A 379 -4.75 23.49 -4.25
N ARG A 380 -5.21 23.67 -5.49
CA ARG A 380 -4.46 24.41 -6.51
C ARG A 380 -4.24 25.87 -6.10
N ASN A 381 -5.27 26.52 -5.58
CA ASN A 381 -5.17 27.89 -5.07
C ASN A 381 -4.19 27.97 -3.88
N LEU A 382 -4.27 27.01 -2.95
CA LEU A 382 -3.35 26.90 -1.83
C LEU A 382 -1.89 26.76 -2.32
N GLN A 383 -1.62 25.89 -3.28
CA GLN A 383 -0.28 25.67 -3.85
C GLN A 383 0.28 26.95 -4.50
N GLN A 384 -0.53 27.66 -5.29
CA GLN A 384 -0.15 28.93 -5.90
C GLN A 384 0.17 30.00 -4.84
N ARG A 385 -0.65 30.08 -3.79
CA ARG A 385 -0.48 31.05 -2.70
C ARG A 385 0.76 30.75 -1.87
N LEU A 386 1.00 29.49 -1.50
CA LEU A 386 2.22 29.08 -0.82
C LEU A 386 3.45 29.43 -1.65
N THR A 387 3.44 29.12 -2.95
CA THR A 387 4.55 29.42 -3.85
C THR A 387 4.81 30.93 -3.96
N SER A 388 3.77 31.76 -4.06
CA SER A 388 3.93 33.23 -4.14
C SER A 388 4.45 33.86 -2.84
N MET A 389 4.32 33.17 -1.71
CA MET A 389 4.91 33.55 -0.42
C MET A 389 6.33 32.98 -0.21
N GLY A 390 6.89 32.26 -1.18
CA GLY A 390 8.24 31.66 -1.10
C GLY A 390 8.27 30.19 -0.62
N TYR A 391 7.12 29.59 -0.32
CA TYR A 391 7.01 28.17 0.03
C TYR A 391 6.73 27.33 -1.22
N ASP A 392 7.79 27.02 -1.97
CA ASP A 392 7.70 26.34 -3.25
C ASP A 392 7.06 24.93 -3.15
N THR A 393 5.90 24.75 -3.80
CA THR A 393 5.16 23.48 -3.87
C THR A 393 5.57 22.60 -5.06
N LYS A 394 6.50 23.06 -5.90
CA LYS A 394 6.95 22.42 -7.16
C LYS A 394 5.84 22.27 -8.20
N GLY A 395 4.92 23.23 -8.23
CA GLY A 395 3.77 23.26 -9.14
C GLY A 395 2.43 23.33 -8.40
N ALA A 396 1.36 23.49 -9.18
CA ALA A 396 0.00 23.62 -8.67
C ALA A 396 -0.96 22.65 -9.40
N ASP A 397 -0.78 21.36 -9.14
CA ASP A 397 -1.55 20.28 -9.78
C ASP A 397 -2.92 20.04 -9.13
N GLY A 398 -3.18 20.60 -7.94
CA GLY A 398 -4.39 20.34 -7.15
C GLY A 398 -4.32 19.07 -6.31
N ILE A 399 -3.14 18.45 -6.17
CA ILE A 399 -2.91 17.22 -5.39
C ILE A 399 -2.10 17.53 -4.14
N VAL A 400 -2.58 17.08 -2.98
CA VAL A 400 -1.84 17.23 -1.71
C VAL A 400 -0.73 16.18 -1.59
N GLY A 401 0.34 16.37 -2.35
CA GLY A 401 1.55 15.55 -2.33
C GLY A 401 2.57 15.98 -1.27
N THR A 402 3.71 15.27 -1.21
CA THR A 402 4.81 15.54 -0.27
C THR A 402 5.32 16.99 -0.36
N ASN A 403 5.44 17.54 -1.57
CA ASN A 403 5.95 18.91 -1.77
C ASN A 403 4.98 19.95 -1.19
N THR A 404 3.67 19.79 -1.44
CA THR A 404 2.64 20.67 -0.89
C THR A 404 2.59 20.60 0.64
N ARG A 405 2.64 19.40 1.22
CA ARG A 405 2.68 19.23 2.69
C ARG A 405 3.93 19.88 3.31
N ARG A 406 5.11 19.70 2.71
CA ARG A 406 6.36 20.34 3.18
C ARG A 406 6.37 21.85 3.03
N ALA A 407 5.75 22.39 1.98
CA ALA A 407 5.59 23.83 1.81
C ALA A 407 4.65 24.40 2.88
N PHE A 408 3.50 23.75 3.07
CA PHE A 408 2.53 24.15 4.10
C PHE A 408 3.09 24.01 5.52
N GLN A 409 3.86 22.96 5.80
CA GLN A 409 4.56 22.76 7.07
C GLN A 409 5.51 23.91 7.40
N ARG A 410 6.31 24.35 6.42
CA ARG A 410 7.22 25.50 6.58
C ARG A 410 6.44 26.79 6.82
N TRP A 411 5.36 27.00 6.06
CA TRP A 411 4.46 28.13 6.29
C TRP A 411 3.84 28.11 7.69
N GLN A 412 3.39 26.95 8.19
CA GLN A 412 2.88 26.80 9.55
C GLN A 412 3.92 27.24 10.58
N ALA A 413 5.17 26.78 10.45
CA ALA A 413 6.27 27.14 11.35
C ALA A 413 6.49 28.66 11.39
N ASP A 414 6.61 29.29 10.22
CA ASP A 414 6.87 30.73 10.09
C ASP A 414 5.70 31.61 10.54
N ASN A 415 4.50 31.02 10.71
CA ASN A 415 3.29 31.70 11.17
C ASN A 415 2.84 31.26 12.58
N GLY A 416 3.74 30.67 13.37
CA GLY A 416 3.48 30.32 14.77
C GLY A 416 2.45 29.20 14.98
N GLN A 417 2.20 28.39 13.94
CA GLN A 417 1.35 27.20 14.02
C GLN A 417 2.20 25.95 14.21
N THR A 418 1.58 24.84 14.64
CA THR A 418 2.28 23.55 14.69
C THR A 418 2.62 23.09 13.26
N PRO A 419 3.91 22.86 12.92
CA PRO A 419 4.31 22.47 11.57
C PRO A 419 4.11 20.96 11.35
N ASP A 420 2.86 20.52 11.30
CA ASP A 420 2.49 19.12 11.04
C ASP A 420 2.20 18.80 9.57
N GLY A 421 2.11 19.82 8.71
CA GLY A 421 1.90 19.69 7.27
C GLY A 421 0.52 19.14 6.90
N PHE A 422 -0.43 19.05 7.85
CA PHE A 422 -1.75 18.49 7.60
C PHE A 422 -2.72 19.55 7.09
N ILE A 423 -3.12 19.40 5.83
CA ILE A 423 -3.92 20.38 5.11
C ILE A 423 -5.40 20.00 5.18
N THR A 424 -6.19 20.88 5.79
CA THR A 424 -7.64 20.78 5.94
C THR A 424 -8.26 22.14 5.71
N GLN A 425 -9.58 22.20 5.54
CA GLN A 425 -10.29 23.49 5.40
C GLN A 425 -10.02 24.41 6.60
N ARG A 426 -9.86 23.83 7.80
CA ARG A 426 -9.55 24.59 9.01
C ARG A 426 -8.10 25.03 9.06
N SER A 427 -7.15 24.13 8.84
CA SER A 427 -5.72 24.47 8.95
C SER A 427 -5.28 25.45 7.86
N ALA A 428 -5.87 25.36 6.67
CA ALA A 428 -5.57 26.24 5.54
C ALA A 428 -6.45 27.49 5.47
N ALA A 429 -7.36 27.72 6.43
CA ALA A 429 -8.39 28.77 6.35
C ALA A 429 -7.81 30.17 6.10
N SER A 430 -6.67 30.52 6.69
CA SER A 430 -6.03 31.83 6.54
C SER A 430 -5.27 32.01 5.21
N LEU A 431 -4.94 30.92 4.52
CA LEU A 431 -4.39 30.96 3.17
C LEU A 431 -5.45 30.93 2.08
N ALA A 432 -6.67 30.56 2.47
CA ALA A 432 -7.73 30.20 1.58
C ALA A 432 -8.99 31.01 1.85
N SER A 433 -8.87 32.34 1.79
CA SER A 433 -10.02 33.21 1.57
C SER A 433 -10.65 32.80 0.23
N TRP A 434 -11.67 31.94 0.30
CA TRP A 434 -12.35 31.29 -0.82
C TRP A 434 -13.23 32.26 -1.59
#